data_AF-A0A0W8DP57-F1
#
_entry.id   AF-A0A0W8DP57-F1
#
_cell.length_a   1.000
_cell.length_b   1.000
_cell.length_c   1.000
_cell.angle_alpha   90.00
_cell.angle_beta   90.00
_cell.angle_gamma   90.00
#
_symmetry.space_group_name_H-M   'P 1'
#
loop_
_entity.id
_entity.type
_entity.pdbx_description
1 polymer ?
#
loop_
_entity_poly.entity_id
_entity_poly.type
_entity_poly.pdbx_seq_one_letter_code
_entity_poly.pdbx_strand_id
1 'polypeptide(L)'
;MPENYAGNVIFSALSSYKSDELKASEEVVSQDTLVKLAQRVRGSIRQSDNEYLRDAINFMTEQTNLSAVQPATNFVFGPDIMYTSWVRTGMYEAEFKGMHPSLVSVPRLPFDGFVILSEPPRNSPGVDVLVFLECTAMEKLKELFAQVSYLHEGDEKSLRSTL
;
A
#
# COMPACT_ATOMS: atom_id res chain seq x y z
N MET A 1 -21.32 11.60 1.22
CA MET A 1 -21.59 10.71 0.07
C MET A 1 -22.78 9.83 0.43
N PRO A 2 -23.66 9.50 -0.53
CA PRO A 2 -24.73 8.56 -0.25
C PRO A 2 -24.15 7.17 0.06
N GLU A 3 -24.89 6.40 0.84
CA GLU A 3 -24.61 4.97 1.01
C GLU A 3 -24.66 4.28 -0.37
N ASN A 4 -23.75 3.32 -0.60
CA ASN A 4 -23.62 2.59 -1.87
C ASN A 4 -23.31 3.48 -3.10
N TYR A 5 -22.61 4.60 -2.92
CA TYR A 5 -22.11 5.39 -4.05
C TYR A 5 -21.26 4.52 -4.98
N ALA A 6 -21.67 4.45 -6.25
CA ALA A 6 -20.96 3.74 -7.31
C ALA A 6 -20.12 4.72 -8.13
N GLY A 7 -18.83 4.82 -7.80
CA GLY A 7 -17.87 5.66 -8.49
C GLY A 7 -16.53 5.70 -7.76
N ASN A 8 -15.54 6.38 -8.34
CA ASN A 8 -14.22 6.52 -7.71
C ASN A 8 -14.24 7.64 -6.65
N VAL A 9 -13.79 7.31 -5.44
CA VAL A 9 -13.65 8.27 -4.32
C VAL A 9 -12.28 8.10 -3.66
N ILE A 10 -11.26 7.85 -4.48
CA ILE A 10 -9.89 7.60 -4.04
C ILE A 10 -9.09 8.88 -4.23
N PHE A 11 -8.48 9.36 -3.15
CA PHE A 11 -7.56 10.48 -3.16
C PHE A 11 -6.23 10.04 -2.57
N SER A 12 -5.14 10.49 -3.18
CA SER A 12 -3.79 10.16 -2.73
C SER A 12 -3.35 11.11 -1.61
N ALA A 13 -2.89 10.55 -0.49
CA ALA A 13 -2.15 11.28 0.52
C ALA A 13 -0.65 11.07 0.28
N LEU A 14 0.11 12.16 0.18
CA LEU A 14 1.56 12.10 -0.02
C LEU A 14 2.29 12.46 1.27
N SER A 15 3.32 11.69 1.61
CA SER A 15 4.24 12.02 2.68
C SER A 15 5.67 11.94 2.15
N SER A 16 6.39 13.05 2.18
CA SER A 16 7.78 13.12 1.74
C SER A 16 8.75 12.98 2.90
N TYR A 17 9.90 12.37 2.62
CA TYR A 17 10.98 12.17 3.56
C TYR A 17 12.30 12.47 2.89
N LYS A 18 13.25 12.99 3.65
CA LYS A 18 14.64 13.01 3.18
C LYS A 18 15.27 11.65 3.44
N SER A 19 16.20 11.24 2.59
CA SER A 19 16.85 9.94 2.72
C SER A 19 17.53 9.76 4.09
N ASP A 20 18.17 10.81 4.61
CA ASP A 20 18.82 10.81 5.93
C ASP A 20 17.85 10.64 7.11
N GLU A 21 16.59 11.05 6.98
CA GLU A 21 15.56 10.78 8.01
C GLU A 21 15.19 9.30 8.11
N LEU A 22 15.33 8.54 7.02
CA LEU A 22 14.95 7.14 6.91
C LEU A 22 16.13 6.17 6.98
N LYS A 23 17.37 6.69 6.99
CA LYS A 23 18.56 5.84 7.12
C LYS A 23 18.50 5.08 8.45
N ALA A 24 18.63 3.76 8.36
CA ALA A 24 18.99 2.96 9.52
C ALA A 24 20.44 3.33 9.88
N SER A 25 20.65 3.84 11.11
CA SER A 25 21.98 4.09 11.65
C SER A 25 22.71 2.79 12.05
N GLU A 26 21.95 1.69 12.14
CA GLU A 26 22.37 0.34 12.52
C GLU A 26 21.75 -0.68 11.53
N GLU A 27 21.99 -1.99 11.72
CA GLU A 27 21.41 -3.07 10.90
C GLU A 27 19.87 -3.08 10.93
N VAL A 28 19.26 -2.54 12.00
CA VAL A 28 17.81 -2.49 12.22
C VAL A 28 17.31 -1.04 12.27
N VAL A 29 16.14 -0.78 11.68
CA VAL A 29 15.47 0.53 11.76
C VAL A 29 15.03 0.81 13.20
N SER A 30 15.44 1.96 13.75
CA SER A 30 15.09 2.33 15.11
C SER A 30 13.57 2.51 15.30
N GLN A 31 13.07 2.19 16.50
CA GLN A 31 11.66 2.40 16.85
C GLN A 31 11.25 3.88 16.69
N ASP A 32 12.13 4.82 17.03
CA ASP A 32 11.88 6.25 16.87
C ASP A 32 11.68 6.65 15.40
N THR A 33 12.46 6.06 14.49
CA THR A 33 12.29 6.25 13.04
C THR A 33 10.92 5.73 12.59
N LEU A 34 10.51 4.54 13.03
CA LEU A 34 9.21 3.96 12.70
C LEU A 34 8.05 4.81 13.25
N VAL A 35 8.16 5.31 14.48
CA VAL A 35 7.15 6.19 15.09
C VAL A 35 7.03 7.50 14.31
N LYS A 36 8.15 8.13 13.95
CA LYS A 36 8.16 9.36 13.13
C LYS A 36 7.50 9.13 11.76
N LEU A 37 7.84 8.01 11.11
CA LEU A 37 7.24 7.62 9.83
C LEU A 37 5.73 7.44 9.97
N ALA A 38 5.28 6.64 10.94
CA ALA A 38 3.85 6.40 11.17
C ALA A 38 3.09 7.69 11.49
N GLN A 39 3.68 8.59 12.28
CA GLN A 39 3.08 9.90 12.59
C GLN A 39 2.93 10.78 11.35
N ARG A 40 3.93 10.83 10.47
CA ARG A 40 3.89 11.67 9.26
C ARG A 40 2.92 11.11 8.21
N VAL A 41 2.90 9.79 8.02
CA VAL A 41 1.87 9.11 7.22
C VAL A 41 0.46 9.41 7.75
N ARG A 42 0.25 9.27 9.07
CA ARG A 42 -1.04 9.59 9.68
C ARG A 42 -1.40 11.07 9.51
N GLY A 43 -0.40 11.95 9.59
CA GLY A 43 -0.54 13.38 9.35
C GLY A 43 -1.04 13.68 7.95
N SER A 44 -0.42 13.10 6.91
CA SER A 44 -0.84 13.31 5.52
C SER A 44 -2.26 12.80 5.25
N ILE A 45 -2.63 11.65 5.82
CA ILE A 45 -4.00 11.12 5.72
C ILE A 45 -5.00 12.07 6.38
N ARG A 46 -4.66 12.65 7.55
CA ARG A 46 -5.52 13.58 8.28
C ARG A 46 -5.66 14.94 7.60
N GLN A 47 -4.65 15.37 6.86
CA GLN A 47 -4.71 16.60 6.08
C GLN A 47 -5.70 16.50 4.92
N SER A 48 -5.98 15.28 4.42
CA SER A 48 -7.00 15.01 3.40
C SER A 48 -8.43 15.09 3.97
N ASP A 49 -8.76 16.20 4.63
CA ASP A 49 -10.08 16.48 5.17
C ASP A 49 -11.06 16.99 4.08
N ASN A 50 -12.31 17.28 4.48
CA ASN A 50 -13.33 17.72 3.53
C ASN A 50 -12.96 19.02 2.79
N GLU A 51 -12.25 19.96 3.43
CA GLU A 51 -11.86 21.21 2.79
C GLU A 51 -10.78 20.95 1.75
N TYR A 52 -9.74 20.21 2.12
CA TYR A 52 -8.65 19.83 1.22
C TYR A 52 -9.15 19.01 0.02
N LEU A 53 -10.03 18.02 0.25
CA LEU A 53 -10.56 17.18 -0.83
C LEU A 53 -11.44 17.98 -1.81
N ARG A 54 -12.20 18.97 -1.32
CA ARG A 54 -12.98 19.85 -2.19
C ARG A 54 -12.09 20.78 -3.00
N ASP A 55 -11.06 21.32 -2.37
CA ASP A 55 -10.06 22.14 -3.06
C ASP A 55 -9.34 21.33 -4.17
N ALA A 56 -8.97 20.08 -3.89
CA ALA A 56 -8.40 19.18 -4.89
C ALA A 56 -9.35 18.94 -6.08
N ILE A 57 -10.67 18.81 -5.83
CA ILE A 57 -11.68 18.70 -6.90
C ILE A 57 -11.78 20.00 -7.71
N ASN A 58 -11.74 21.16 -7.04
CA ASN A 58 -11.76 22.45 -7.72
C ASN A 58 -10.54 22.61 -8.62
N PHE A 59 -9.33 22.33 -8.08
CA PHE A 59 -8.09 22.32 -8.85
C PHE A 59 -8.22 21.46 -10.10
N MET A 60 -8.70 20.21 -9.97
CA MET A 60 -8.91 19.31 -11.11
C MET A 60 -9.88 19.91 -12.15
N THR A 61 -10.98 20.53 -11.69
CA THR A 61 -12.01 21.11 -12.57
C THR A 61 -11.50 22.33 -13.35
N GLU A 62 -10.52 23.06 -12.82
CA GLU A 62 -9.89 24.20 -13.49
C GLU A 62 -8.87 23.80 -14.57
N GLN A 63 -8.43 22.53 -14.60
CA GLN A 63 -7.42 22.09 -15.55
C GLN A 63 -8.01 21.95 -16.96
N THR A 64 -7.37 22.58 -17.94
CA THR A 64 -7.75 22.48 -19.36
C THR A 64 -7.48 21.10 -19.96
N ASN A 65 -6.56 20.35 -19.35
CA ASN A 65 -6.23 18.99 -19.75
C ASN A 65 -6.01 18.09 -18.51
N LEU A 66 -7.05 17.35 -18.12
CA LEU A 66 -6.99 16.40 -17.01
C LEU A 66 -5.96 15.28 -17.22
N SER A 67 -5.67 14.89 -18.47
CA SER A 67 -4.65 13.85 -18.75
C SER A 67 -3.21 14.31 -18.47
N ALA A 68 -3.01 15.63 -18.36
CA ALA A 68 -1.73 16.21 -17.94
C ALA A 68 -1.58 16.19 -16.40
N VAL A 69 -2.66 16.01 -15.64
CA VAL A 69 -2.60 15.85 -14.19
C VAL A 69 -2.29 14.40 -13.88
N GLN A 70 -1.01 14.12 -13.72
CA GLN A 70 -0.53 12.80 -13.31
C GLN A 70 0.03 12.88 -11.89
N PRO A 71 -0.11 11.82 -11.09
CA PRO A 71 0.62 11.73 -9.84
C PRO A 71 2.12 12.01 -10.10
N ALA A 72 2.68 12.99 -9.41
CA ALA A 72 4.10 13.33 -9.51
C ALA A 72 4.93 12.30 -8.73
N THR A 73 4.85 11.05 -9.15
CA THR A 73 5.45 9.89 -8.49
C THR A 73 6.50 9.28 -9.39
N ASN A 74 7.71 9.16 -8.87
CA ASN A 74 8.85 8.55 -9.55
C ASN A 74 9.02 7.10 -9.08
N PHE A 75 8.25 6.18 -9.70
CA PHE A 75 8.24 4.77 -9.31
C PHE A 75 9.36 3.97 -9.98
N VAL A 76 9.52 4.08 -11.31
CA VAL A 76 10.44 3.21 -12.07
C VAL A 76 11.89 3.61 -11.77
N PHE A 77 12.59 2.79 -10.97
CA PHE A 77 13.94 3.08 -10.45
C PHE A 77 14.04 4.36 -9.60
N GLY A 78 12.89 4.90 -9.17
CA GLY A 78 12.83 6.09 -8.35
C GLY A 78 12.68 5.78 -6.87
N PRO A 79 12.74 6.80 -6.01
CA PRO A 79 12.70 6.61 -4.56
C PRO A 79 11.26 6.48 -4.01
N ASP A 80 10.24 6.68 -4.84
CA ASP A 80 8.87 6.77 -4.37
C ASP A 80 8.23 5.39 -4.26
N ILE A 81 7.50 5.18 -3.16
CA ILE A 81 6.72 3.98 -2.91
C ILE A 81 5.25 4.38 -2.81
N MET A 82 4.39 3.63 -3.48
CA MET A 82 2.94 3.72 -3.33
C MET A 82 2.43 2.48 -2.62
N TYR A 83 1.52 2.67 -1.67
CA TYR A 83 0.82 1.56 -1.04
C TYR A 83 -0.69 1.79 -1.06
N THR A 84 -1.43 0.69 -1.14
CA THR A 84 -2.90 0.67 -1.03
C THR A 84 -3.33 -0.39 -0.02
N SER A 85 -4.45 -0.13 0.67
CA SER A 85 -5.01 -1.07 1.64
C SER A 85 -6.32 -1.62 1.15
N TRP A 86 -6.35 -2.94 0.98
CA TRP A 86 -7.55 -3.71 0.64
C TRP A 86 -8.12 -4.41 1.88
N VAL A 87 -7.54 -4.16 3.06
CA VAL A 87 -8.09 -4.61 4.34
C VAL A 87 -9.47 -4.01 4.54
N ARG A 88 -10.46 -4.83 4.94
CA ARG A 88 -11.87 -4.44 5.13
C ARG A 88 -12.60 -4.01 3.86
N THR A 89 -12.16 -4.47 2.69
CA THR A 89 -12.92 -4.26 1.44
C THR A 89 -14.02 -5.31 1.23
N GLY A 90 -14.16 -6.29 2.13
CA GLY A 90 -15.19 -7.34 2.04
C GLY A 90 -14.86 -8.43 1.02
N MET A 91 -13.59 -8.59 0.63
CA MET A 91 -13.16 -9.56 -0.39
C MET A 91 -13.61 -11.00 -0.07
N TYR A 92 -13.55 -11.40 1.20
CA TYR A 92 -13.97 -12.73 1.66
C TYR A 92 -15.45 -12.81 2.04
N GLU A 93 -16.21 -11.71 1.95
CA GLU A 93 -17.65 -11.65 2.27
C GLU A 93 -18.53 -12.04 1.07
N ALA A 94 -17.97 -12.05 -0.15
CA ALA A 94 -18.67 -12.53 -1.32
C ALA A 94 -19.23 -13.95 -1.09
N GLU A 95 -20.49 -14.17 -1.43
CA GLU A 95 -21.17 -15.46 -1.24
C GLU A 95 -21.83 -15.90 -2.55
N PHE A 96 -21.52 -17.12 -2.98
CA PHE A 96 -22.17 -17.75 -4.12
C PHE A 96 -22.68 -19.12 -3.70
N LYS A 97 -24.01 -19.24 -3.53
CA LYS A 97 -24.67 -20.50 -3.11
C LYS A 97 -24.14 -21.04 -1.76
N GLY A 98 -23.96 -20.18 -0.76
CA GLY A 98 -23.42 -20.57 0.55
C GLY A 98 -21.90 -20.79 0.59
N MET A 99 -21.18 -20.53 -0.51
CA MET A 99 -19.73 -20.67 -0.59
C MET A 99 -19.07 -19.29 -0.58
N HIS A 100 -18.02 -19.16 0.22
CA HIS A 100 -17.16 -17.97 0.28
C HIS A 100 -15.80 -18.25 -0.38
N PRO A 101 -15.09 -17.22 -0.87
CA PRO A 101 -13.71 -17.35 -1.30
C PRO A 101 -12.84 -17.95 -0.19
N SER A 102 -12.01 -18.94 -0.53
CA SER A 102 -10.96 -19.46 0.36
C SER A 102 -9.66 -18.68 0.22
N LEU A 103 -9.44 -18.09 -0.95
CA LEU A 103 -8.28 -17.27 -1.28
C LEU A 103 -8.72 -16.13 -2.21
N VAL A 104 -8.29 -14.92 -1.90
CA VAL A 104 -8.34 -13.78 -2.80
C VAL A 104 -6.91 -13.29 -2.97
N SER A 105 -6.45 -13.17 -4.21
CA SER A 105 -5.08 -12.77 -4.50
C SER A 105 -5.04 -11.63 -5.51
N VAL A 106 -3.96 -10.85 -5.43
CA VAL A 106 -3.68 -9.81 -6.41
C VAL A 106 -2.94 -10.45 -7.59
N PRO A 107 -3.30 -10.16 -8.85
CA PRO A 107 -2.49 -10.57 -9.99
C PRO A 107 -1.07 -10.00 -9.88
N ARG A 108 -0.09 -10.68 -10.50
CA ARG A 108 1.27 -10.10 -10.61
C ARG A 108 1.22 -8.80 -11.40
N LEU A 109 1.74 -7.73 -10.80
CA LEU A 109 1.84 -6.43 -11.42
C LEU A 109 3.29 -6.16 -11.85
N PRO A 110 3.54 -5.67 -13.08
CA PRO A 110 4.88 -5.34 -13.55
C PRO A 110 5.31 -3.93 -13.09
N PHE A 111 5.15 -3.62 -11.80
CA PHE A 111 5.47 -2.30 -11.24
C PHE A 111 6.56 -2.41 -10.17
N ASP A 112 7.46 -1.44 -10.17
CA ASP A 112 8.42 -1.20 -9.07
C ASP A 112 7.82 -0.19 -8.09
N GLY A 113 8.18 -0.28 -6.81
CA GLY A 113 7.71 0.64 -5.77
C GLY A 113 6.22 0.54 -5.41
N PHE A 114 5.58 -0.62 -5.58
CA PHE A 114 4.16 -0.80 -5.26
C PHE A 114 3.94 -1.79 -4.11
N VAL A 115 3.08 -1.45 -3.16
CA VAL A 115 2.77 -2.28 -1.99
C VAL A 115 1.26 -2.42 -1.80
N ILE A 116 0.78 -3.62 -1.49
CA ILE A 116 -0.64 -3.87 -1.22
C ILE A 116 -0.77 -4.55 0.14
N LEU A 117 -1.56 -3.93 1.01
CA LEU A 117 -2.00 -4.54 2.27
C LEU A 117 -3.30 -5.29 2.00
N SER A 118 -3.30 -6.60 2.16
CA SER A 118 -4.45 -7.47 1.91
C SER A 118 -4.89 -8.21 3.17
N GLU A 119 -6.14 -8.66 3.18
CA GLU A 119 -6.61 -9.61 4.19
C GLU A 119 -5.92 -10.96 3.98
N PRO A 120 -5.47 -11.62 5.07
CA PRO A 120 -4.92 -12.95 4.98
C PRO A 120 -6.02 -13.95 4.58
N PRO A 121 -5.67 -15.20 4.22
CA PRO A 121 -6.65 -16.24 3.98
C PRO A 121 -7.68 -16.33 5.11
N ARG A 122 -8.92 -16.69 4.75
CA ARG A 122 -10.04 -16.68 5.70
C ARG A 122 -9.70 -17.47 6.97
N ASN A 123 -9.95 -16.86 8.13
CA ASN A 123 -9.66 -17.37 9.48
C ASN A 123 -8.17 -17.37 9.89
N SER A 124 -7.28 -16.76 9.10
CA SER A 124 -5.91 -16.50 9.54
C SER A 124 -5.81 -15.13 10.22
N PRO A 125 -5.03 -15.01 11.31
CA PRO A 125 -4.76 -13.71 11.92
C PRO A 125 -3.77 -12.89 11.08
N GLY A 126 -3.84 -11.57 11.16
CA GLY A 126 -2.82 -10.67 10.60
C GLY A 126 -3.23 -9.92 9.33
N VAL A 127 -2.23 -9.50 8.56
CA VAL A 127 -2.34 -8.75 7.30
C VAL A 127 -1.27 -9.29 6.36
N ASP A 128 -1.66 -9.61 5.13
CA ASP A 128 -0.71 -9.98 4.08
C ASP A 128 -0.18 -8.70 3.42
N VAL A 129 1.13 -8.65 3.17
CA VAL A 129 1.79 -7.51 2.52
C VAL A 129 2.44 -7.98 1.24
N LEU A 130 1.89 -7.57 0.10
CA LEU A 130 2.47 -7.85 -1.21
C LEU A 130 3.36 -6.67 -1.59
N VAL A 131 4.61 -6.95 -1.88
CA VAL A 131 5.62 -5.95 -2.24
C VAL A 131 6.13 -6.22 -3.65
N PHE A 132 6.08 -5.20 -4.50
CA PHE A 132 6.61 -5.25 -5.85
C PHE A 132 7.77 -4.28 -5.95
N LEU A 133 8.98 -4.82 -6.13
CA LEU A 133 10.23 -4.08 -6.29
C LEU A 133 11.07 -4.71 -7.40
N GLU A 134 11.99 -3.92 -7.96
CA GLU A 134 13.08 -4.43 -8.78
C GLU A 134 13.87 -5.53 -8.04
N CYS A 135 14.39 -6.53 -8.78
CA CYS A 135 15.02 -7.72 -8.22
C CYS A 135 16.09 -7.43 -7.16
N THR A 136 16.98 -6.48 -7.40
CA THR A 136 18.05 -6.11 -6.47
C THR A 136 17.49 -5.47 -5.20
N ALA A 137 16.48 -4.62 -5.33
CA ALA A 137 15.79 -4.03 -4.19
C ALA A 137 15.01 -5.10 -3.40
N MET A 138 14.42 -6.09 -4.07
CA MET A 138 13.73 -7.21 -3.43
C MET A 138 14.69 -8.09 -2.61
N GLU A 139 15.89 -8.40 -3.11
CA GLU A 139 16.87 -9.18 -2.33
C GLU A 139 17.33 -8.44 -1.08
N LYS A 140 17.61 -7.13 -1.19
CA LYS A 140 17.92 -6.28 -0.03
C LYS A 140 16.77 -6.24 0.97
N LEU A 141 15.54 -6.20 0.47
CA LEU A 141 14.36 -6.23 1.33
C LEU A 141 14.30 -7.53 2.13
N LYS A 142 14.52 -8.69 1.49
CA LYS A 142 14.55 -9.99 2.17
C LYS A 142 15.60 -10.05 3.27
N GLU A 143 16.81 -9.53 3.00
CA GLU A 143 17.90 -9.46 3.99
C GLU A 143 17.52 -8.60 5.20
N LEU A 144 16.89 -7.44 4.97
CA LEU A 144 16.40 -6.56 6.05
C LEU A 144 15.24 -7.21 6.81
N PHE A 145 14.32 -7.89 6.11
CA PHE A 145 13.16 -8.54 6.69
C PHE A 145 13.54 -9.72 7.60
N ALA A 146 14.58 -10.50 7.25
CA ALA A 146 15.06 -11.61 8.06
C ALA A 146 15.53 -11.18 9.47
N GLN A 147 15.80 -9.89 9.66
CA GLN A 147 16.27 -9.32 10.93
C GLN A 147 15.12 -8.82 11.82
N VAL A 148 13.88 -8.84 11.32
CA VAL A 148 12.69 -8.37 12.03
C VAL A 148 12.06 -9.53 12.81
N SER A 149 12.10 -9.47 14.14
CA SER A 149 11.77 -10.58 15.04
C SER A 149 10.28 -10.92 15.21
N TYR A 150 9.37 -10.16 14.61
CA TYR A 150 7.91 -10.25 14.81
C TYR A 150 7.11 -10.56 13.54
N LEU A 151 7.74 -11.11 12.51
CA LEU A 151 7.08 -11.47 11.25
C LEU A 151 7.10 -12.99 11.04
N HIS A 152 5.97 -13.55 10.59
CA HIS A 152 5.84 -14.93 10.14
C HIS A 152 5.94 -14.96 8.61
N GLU A 153 6.81 -15.80 8.04
CA GLU A 153 6.83 -16.03 6.60
C GLU A 153 5.52 -16.71 6.15
N GLY A 154 4.81 -16.07 5.23
CA GLY A 154 3.76 -16.72 4.46
C GLY A 154 4.42 -17.62 3.40
N ASP A 155 4.03 -18.89 3.38
CA ASP A 155 4.66 -19.94 2.56
C ASP A 155 4.44 -19.65 1.05
N GLU A 156 5.44 -19.07 0.38
CA GLU A 156 5.43 -18.72 -1.05
C GLU A 156 5.11 -19.93 -1.95
N LYS A 157 5.33 -21.15 -1.43
CA LYS A 157 4.99 -22.42 -2.09
C LYS A 157 3.49 -22.68 -2.22
N SER A 158 2.67 -22.19 -1.29
CA SER A 158 1.22 -22.43 -1.31
C SER A 158 0.53 -21.69 -2.48
N LEU A 159 1.05 -20.52 -2.84
CA LEU A 159 0.56 -19.73 -3.97
C LEU A 159 0.91 -20.34 -5.34
N ARG A 160 2.00 -21.12 -5.43
CA ARG A 160 2.41 -21.79 -6.68
C ARG A 160 1.77 -23.15 -6.90
N SER A 161 1.26 -23.81 -5.86
CA SER A 161 0.60 -25.13 -6.01
C SER A 161 -0.88 -25.04 -6.38
N THR A 162 -1.43 -23.82 -6.46
CA THR A 162 -2.87 -23.57 -6.67
C THR A 162 -3.15 -22.85 -8.01
N LEU A 163 -2.11 -22.64 -8.83
CA LEU A 163 -2.18 -22.22 -10.24
C LEU A 163 -1.71 -23.37 -11.12
#